data_AF-R5QX84-F1
#
_entry.id   AF-R5QX84-F1
#
_cell.length_a   1.000
_cell.length_b   1.000
_cell.length_c   1.000
_cell.angle_alpha   90.00
_cell.angle_beta   90.00
_cell.angle_gamma   90.00
#
_symmetry.space_group_name_H-M   'P 1'
#
loop_
_entity.id
_entity.type
_entity.pdbx_description
1 polymer ?
#
loop_
_entity_poly.entity_id
_entity_poly.type
_entity_poly.pdbx_seq_one_letter_code
_entity_poly.pdbx_strand_id
1 'polypeptide(L)'
;MSVFTMAKMSAEEITNDEQALKVSDLYDAWSGEGVAYKTGKYLRYNNILYKVLQNHTSQADWTPDTASSLYAKVLTDPDGKVLPWEQPNSTNPYKKGDRVTHKGKTWESLVDSNVWEPGAVGSESLWKEVA
;
A
#
# COMPACT_ATOMS: atom_id res chain seq x y z
N MET A 1 2.72 -17.95 25.52
CA MET A 1 2.81 -17.12 24.29
C MET A 1 2.65 -15.66 24.71
N SER A 2 3.44 -14.73 24.19
CA SER A 2 3.36 -13.31 24.60
C SER A 2 2.17 -12.61 23.94
N VAL A 3 1.63 -11.55 24.57
CA VAL A 3 0.63 -10.66 23.96
C VAL A 3 1.09 -10.11 22.61
N PHE A 4 2.39 -9.87 22.46
CA PHE A 4 2.98 -9.41 21.21
C PHE A 4 2.91 -10.49 20.10
N THR A 5 3.13 -11.75 20.46
CA THR A 5 3.01 -12.89 19.52
C THR A 5 1.56 -13.05 19.05
N MET A 6 0.59 -12.91 19.96
CA MET A 6 -0.84 -12.96 19.63
C MET A 6 -1.23 -11.82 18.68
N ALA A 7 -0.73 -10.60 18.93
CA ALA A 7 -1.01 -9.45 18.07
C ALA A 7 -0.49 -9.65 16.64
N LYS A 8 0.71 -10.21 16.48
CA LYS A 8 1.25 -10.57 15.15
C LYS A 8 0.36 -11.59 14.43
N MET A 9 -0.07 -12.64 15.13
CA MET A 9 -0.98 -13.64 14.56
C MET A 9 -2.30 -13.02 14.11
N SER A 10 -2.86 -12.07 14.87
CA SER A 10 -4.07 -11.35 14.46
C SER A 10 -3.83 -10.45 13.24
N ALA A 11 -2.67 -9.80 13.13
CA ALA A 11 -2.32 -8.95 11.99
C ALA A 11 -2.21 -9.74 10.68
N GLU A 12 -1.84 -11.02 10.75
CA GLU A 12 -1.78 -11.91 9.57
C GLU A 12 -3.16 -12.19 8.94
N GLU A 13 -4.25 -12.10 9.70
CA GLU A 13 -5.60 -12.30 9.20
C GLU A 13 -6.17 -11.06 8.48
N ILE A 14 -5.48 -9.92 8.57
CA ILE A 14 -5.88 -8.69 7.89
C ILE A 14 -5.63 -8.82 6.40
N THR A 15 -6.64 -8.47 5.60
CA THR A 15 -6.62 -8.59 4.13
C THR A 15 -6.82 -7.26 3.39
N ASN A 16 -7.15 -6.18 4.09
CA ASN A 16 -7.28 -4.83 3.53
C ASN A 16 -6.18 -3.89 4.02
N ASP A 17 -5.83 -2.93 3.17
CA ASP A 17 -4.67 -2.07 3.38
C ASP A 17 -4.89 -1.08 4.54
N GLU A 18 -6.12 -0.60 4.77
CA GLU A 18 -6.44 0.36 5.83
C GLU A 18 -6.19 -0.22 7.24
N GLN A 19 -6.69 -1.44 7.47
CA GLN A 19 -6.45 -2.14 8.73
C GLN A 19 -4.98 -2.55 8.86
N ALA A 20 -4.33 -2.97 7.78
CA ALA A 20 -2.93 -3.36 7.80
C ALA A 20 -2.02 -2.15 8.13
N LEU A 21 -2.34 -0.97 7.59
CA LEU A 21 -1.63 0.27 7.91
C LEU A 21 -1.68 0.60 9.40
N LYS A 22 -2.85 0.51 10.03
CA LYS A 22 -3.05 0.81 11.47
C LYS A 22 -2.19 -0.05 12.40
N VAL A 23 -1.81 -1.24 11.95
CA VAL A 23 -0.95 -2.17 12.69
C VAL A 23 0.35 -2.45 11.97
N SER A 24 0.81 -1.52 11.11
CA SER A 24 1.97 -1.72 10.25
C SER A 24 3.21 -2.18 11.02
N ASP A 25 3.39 -1.70 12.25
CA ASP A 25 4.48 -2.08 13.15
C ASP A 25 4.50 -3.54 13.59
N LEU A 26 3.40 -4.27 13.42
CA LEU A 26 3.33 -5.69 13.72
C LEU A 26 3.87 -6.58 12.58
N TYR A 27 3.95 -6.06 11.35
CA TYR A 27 4.48 -6.82 10.23
C TYR A 27 6.00 -6.83 10.22
N ASP A 28 6.55 -7.97 9.84
CA ASP A 28 7.99 -8.16 9.77
C ASP A 28 8.61 -7.34 8.63
N ALA A 29 9.86 -6.95 8.82
CA ALA A 29 10.66 -6.34 7.78
C ALA A 29 10.91 -7.36 6.65
N TRP A 30 10.95 -6.88 5.42
CA TRP A 30 11.31 -7.65 4.25
C TRP A 30 12.72 -8.24 4.43
N SER A 31 12.89 -9.49 4.01
CA SER A 31 14.19 -10.14 3.91
C SER A 31 14.35 -10.77 2.53
N GLY A 32 15.50 -10.51 1.90
CA GLY A 32 15.92 -11.12 0.63
C GLY A 32 16.57 -12.50 0.79
N GLU A 33 16.63 -13.05 2.00
CA GLU A 33 17.36 -14.29 2.32
C GLU A 33 16.53 -15.58 2.11
N GLY A 34 15.64 -15.58 1.12
CA GLY A 34 14.85 -16.78 0.78
C GLY A 34 13.62 -17.01 1.66
N VAL A 35 12.93 -15.95 2.07
CA VAL A 35 11.68 -16.03 2.83
C VAL A 35 10.51 -16.38 1.91
N ALA A 36 9.68 -17.34 2.32
CA ALA A 36 8.46 -17.70 1.60
C ALA A 36 7.32 -16.73 1.94
N TYR A 37 7.04 -15.79 1.04
CA TYR A 37 5.93 -14.85 1.15
C TYR A 37 4.66 -15.41 0.50
N LYS A 38 3.51 -15.13 1.14
CA LYS A 38 2.19 -15.56 0.68
C LYS A 38 1.37 -14.37 0.20
N THR A 39 0.64 -14.54 -0.90
CA THR A 39 -0.30 -13.55 -1.44
C THR A 39 -1.26 -13.04 -0.36
N GLY A 40 -1.50 -11.73 -0.38
CA GLY A 40 -2.42 -11.04 0.53
C GLY A 40 -1.81 -10.69 1.88
N LYS A 41 -0.61 -11.17 2.21
CA LYS A 41 0.11 -10.80 3.42
C LYS A 41 0.82 -9.46 3.24
N TYR A 42 1.16 -8.83 4.36
CA TYR A 42 1.86 -7.55 4.39
C TYR A 42 3.24 -7.69 5.03
N LEU A 43 4.13 -6.79 4.65
CA LEU A 43 5.49 -6.69 5.16
C LEU A 43 5.96 -5.24 5.11
N ARG A 44 7.04 -4.93 5.81
CA ARG A 44 7.65 -3.60 5.81
C ARG A 44 8.95 -3.56 5.02
N TYR A 45 9.15 -2.54 4.21
CA TYR A 45 10.42 -2.26 3.57
C TYR A 45 10.69 -0.76 3.60
N ASN A 46 11.86 -0.35 4.09
CA ASN A 46 12.21 1.07 4.29
C ASN A 46 11.12 1.88 5.04
N ASN A 47 10.55 1.28 6.09
CA ASN A 47 9.46 1.85 6.89
C ASN A 47 8.13 2.07 6.13
N ILE A 48 7.98 1.50 4.95
CA ILE A 48 6.78 1.54 4.11
C ILE A 48 6.12 0.17 4.13
N LEU A 49 4.78 0.14 4.17
CA LEU A 49 4.00 -1.08 4.11
C LEU A 49 3.81 -1.54 2.66
N TYR A 50 4.07 -2.82 2.41
CA TYR A 50 3.83 -3.46 1.12
C TYR A 50 2.93 -4.68 1.30
N LYS A 51 2.08 -4.91 0.30
CA LYS A 51 1.26 -6.11 0.16
C LYS A 51 1.91 -7.07 -0.81
N VAL A 52 1.97 -8.35 -0.43
CA VAL A 52 2.42 -9.43 -1.31
C VAL A 52 1.33 -9.77 -2.31
N LEU A 53 1.66 -9.69 -3.60
CA LEU A 53 0.74 -9.94 -4.71
C LEU A 53 0.70 -11.42 -5.11
N GLN A 54 1.84 -12.10 -5.04
CA GLN A 54 2.00 -13.48 -5.50
C GLN A 54 2.78 -14.31 -4.48
N ASN A 55 2.45 -15.60 -4.36
CA ASN A 55 3.27 -16.53 -3.59
C ASN A 55 4.65 -16.65 -4.24
N HIS A 56 5.70 -16.41 -3.47
CA HIS A 56 7.07 -16.54 -3.97
C HIS A 56 8.07 -16.72 -2.82
N THR A 57 9.30 -17.07 -3.17
CA THR A 57 10.44 -17.03 -2.27
C THR A 57 11.26 -15.79 -2.59
N SER A 58 11.59 -14.97 -1.60
CA SER A 58 12.33 -13.74 -1.82
C SER A 58 13.73 -13.99 -2.39
N GLN A 59 14.21 -13.05 -3.18
CA GLN A 59 15.57 -13.01 -3.72
C GLN A 59 16.14 -11.62 -3.42
N ALA A 60 17.47 -11.51 -3.29
CA ALA A 60 18.14 -10.26 -2.94
C ALA A 60 17.76 -9.10 -3.88
N ASP A 61 17.59 -9.38 -5.18
CA ASP A 61 17.27 -8.38 -6.20
C ASP A 61 15.75 -8.17 -6.39
N TRP A 62 14.91 -8.88 -5.64
CA TRP A 62 13.44 -8.73 -5.69
C TRP A 62 12.95 -7.87 -4.53
N THR A 63 13.48 -6.65 -4.46
CA THR A 63 13.10 -5.70 -3.41
C THR A 63 11.68 -5.18 -3.63
N PRO A 64 10.91 -4.86 -2.57
CA PRO A 64 9.51 -4.43 -2.71
C PRO A 64 9.29 -3.17 -3.55
N ASP A 65 10.27 -2.28 -3.62
CA ASP A 65 10.24 -1.05 -4.43
C ASP A 65 10.52 -1.28 -5.93
N THR A 66 11.17 -2.38 -6.29
CA THR A 66 11.53 -2.68 -7.69
C THR A 66 10.68 -3.81 -8.30
N ALA A 67 10.28 -4.79 -7.49
CA ALA A 67 9.50 -5.95 -7.93
C ALA A 67 7.98 -5.71 -7.83
N SER A 68 7.47 -4.75 -8.62
CA SER A 68 6.05 -4.33 -8.62
C SER A 68 5.04 -5.43 -9.01
N SER A 69 5.50 -6.53 -9.61
CA SER A 69 4.69 -7.72 -9.89
C SER A 69 4.52 -8.63 -8.68
N LEU A 70 5.41 -8.54 -7.69
CA LEU A 70 5.42 -9.33 -6.45
C LEU A 70 4.90 -8.54 -5.26
N TYR A 71 5.09 -7.22 -5.25
CA TYR A 71 4.72 -6.36 -4.13
C TYR A 71 3.97 -5.11 -4.60
N ALA A 72 2.96 -4.72 -3.84
CA ALA A 72 2.20 -3.50 -4.00
C ALA A 72 2.46 -2.57 -2.82
N LYS A 73 3.00 -1.39 -3.09
CA LYS A 73 3.16 -0.34 -2.08
C LYS A 73 1.80 0.17 -1.65
N VAL A 74 1.58 0.29 -0.34
CA VAL A 74 0.40 0.98 0.19
C VAL A 74 0.66 2.48 0.15
N LEU A 75 -0.11 3.23 -0.64
CA LEU A 75 0.11 4.65 -0.95
C LEU A 75 -0.59 5.62 0.01
N THR A 76 -1.24 5.10 1.05
CA THR A 76 -1.97 5.88 2.06
C THR A 76 -1.25 5.84 3.40
N ASP A 77 -1.58 6.80 4.27
CA ASP A 77 -0.98 6.93 5.60
C ASP A 77 -1.87 6.28 6.67
N PRO A 78 -1.29 5.58 7.67
CA PRO A 78 -2.05 4.94 8.74
C PRO A 78 -2.84 5.92 9.62
N ASP A 79 -2.37 7.16 9.75
CA ASP A 79 -3.05 8.21 10.52
C ASP A 79 -4.08 8.98 9.67
N GLY A 80 -4.29 8.56 8.41
CA GLY A 80 -5.16 9.24 7.47
C GLY A 80 -4.60 10.57 6.97
N LYS A 81 -3.28 10.78 7.09
CA LYS A 81 -2.63 11.96 6.50
C LYS A 81 -2.74 11.91 4.98
N VAL A 82 -3.05 13.07 4.40
CA VAL A 82 -3.06 13.24 2.94
C VAL A 82 -1.62 13.36 2.46
N LEU A 83 -1.15 12.34 1.73
CA LEU A 83 0.20 12.31 1.18
C LEU A 83 0.26 12.95 -0.21
N PRO A 84 1.44 13.39 -0.69
CA PRO A 84 1.62 13.74 -2.09
C PRO A 84 1.22 12.58 -3.00
N TRP A 85 0.54 12.89 -4.10
CA TRP A 85 0.20 11.88 -5.11
C TRP A 85 1.48 11.24 -5.66
N GLU A 86 1.45 9.92 -5.76
CA GLU A 86 2.48 9.10 -6.36
C GLU A 86 1.82 8.25 -7.45
N GLN A 87 2.43 8.13 -8.62
CA GLN A 87 1.89 7.31 -9.72
C GLN A 87 1.75 5.85 -9.26
N PRO A 88 0.53 5.31 -9.13
CA PRO A 88 0.35 3.90 -8.82
C PRO A 88 0.57 3.02 -10.05
N ASN A 89 0.74 1.73 -9.82
CA ASN A 89 0.60 0.67 -10.81
C ASN A 89 -0.84 0.13 -10.79
N SER A 90 -1.19 -0.74 -11.75
CA SER A 90 -2.46 -1.46 -11.76
C SER A 90 -2.67 -2.36 -10.53
N THR A 91 -1.60 -2.67 -9.80
CA THR A 91 -1.58 -3.53 -8.62
C THR A 91 -1.77 -2.79 -7.29
N ASN A 92 -1.65 -1.46 -7.29
CA ASN A 92 -1.84 -0.62 -6.10
C ASN A 92 -2.58 0.70 -6.42
N PRO A 93 -3.75 0.64 -7.09
CA PRO A 93 -4.52 1.84 -7.37
C PRO A 93 -4.99 2.53 -6.08
N TYR A 94 -5.25 3.83 -6.17
CA TYR A 94 -5.99 4.54 -5.13
C TYR A 94 -7.45 4.07 -5.12
N LYS A 95 -7.99 3.91 -3.92
CA LYS A 95 -9.37 3.48 -3.68
C LYS A 95 -10.32 4.67 -3.60
N LYS A 96 -11.62 4.41 -3.65
CA LYS A 96 -12.60 5.48 -3.50
C LYS A 96 -12.49 6.08 -2.10
N GLY A 97 -12.44 7.41 -2.04
CA GLY A 97 -12.28 8.17 -0.80
C GLY A 97 -10.82 8.40 -0.40
N ASP A 98 -9.83 7.75 -1.04
CA ASP A 98 -8.42 8.06 -0.80
C ASP A 98 -8.13 9.50 -1.21
N ARG A 99 -7.28 10.17 -0.41
CA ARG A 99 -6.93 11.57 -0.62
C ARG A 99 -5.44 11.76 -0.83
N VAL A 100 -5.12 12.63 -1.78
CA VAL A 100 -3.74 12.99 -2.12
C VAL A 100 -3.60 14.49 -2.32
N THR A 101 -2.38 15.01 -2.12
CA THR A 101 -2.03 16.38 -2.54
C THR A 101 -1.31 16.35 -3.90
N HIS A 102 -1.73 17.22 -4.82
CA HIS A 102 -1.10 17.33 -6.13
C HIS A 102 -1.30 18.73 -6.70
N LYS A 103 -0.23 19.34 -7.23
CA LYS A 103 -0.21 20.70 -7.78
C LYS A 103 -0.83 21.76 -6.84
N GLY A 104 -0.55 21.64 -5.54
CA GLY A 104 -1.02 22.58 -4.52
C GLY A 104 -2.49 22.43 -4.11
N LYS A 105 -3.16 21.36 -4.56
CA LYS A 105 -4.57 21.06 -4.25
C LYS A 105 -4.70 19.70 -3.60
N THR A 106 -5.80 19.49 -2.88
CA THR A 106 -6.18 18.18 -2.34
C THR A 106 -7.25 17.54 -3.22
N TRP A 107 -7.02 16.28 -3.57
CA TRP A 107 -7.89 15.49 -4.43
C TRP A 107 -8.37 14.25 -3.71
N GLU A 108 -9.65 13.93 -3.86
CA GLU A 108 -10.28 12.71 -3.37
C GLU A 108 -10.62 11.81 -4.56
N SER A 109 -10.18 10.55 -4.52
CA SER A 109 -10.50 9.58 -5.56
C SER A 109 -11.97 9.19 -5.50
N LEU A 110 -12.62 9.14 -6.67
CA LEU A 110 -14.03 8.83 -6.81
C LEU A 110 -14.31 7.35 -7.12
N VAL A 111 -13.25 6.57 -7.41
CA VAL A 111 -13.33 5.16 -7.85
C VAL A 111 -12.31 4.29 -7.13
N ASP A 112 -12.55 2.98 -7.05
CA ASP A 112 -11.72 2.03 -6.31
C ASP A 112 -10.44 1.56 -7.02
N SER A 113 -10.29 1.93 -8.29
CA SER A 113 -9.17 1.50 -9.14
C SER A 113 -8.50 2.69 -9.84
N ASN A 114 -8.29 3.78 -9.11
CA ASN A 114 -7.78 5.00 -9.70
C ASN A 114 -6.26 4.96 -9.87
N VAL A 115 -5.82 4.89 -11.12
CA VAL A 115 -4.40 4.92 -11.51
C VAL A 115 -3.97 6.20 -12.21
N TRP A 116 -4.88 7.16 -12.34
CA TRP A 116 -4.68 8.36 -13.15
C TRP A 116 -4.25 9.54 -12.30
N GLU A 117 -3.44 10.42 -12.88
CA GLU A 117 -2.99 11.64 -12.22
C GLU A 117 -4.16 12.61 -11.98
N PRO A 118 -4.33 13.15 -10.76
CA PRO A 118 -5.38 14.13 -10.48
C PRO A 118 -5.14 15.46 -11.20
N GLY A 119 -6.21 16.02 -11.77
CA GLY A 119 -6.16 17.28 -12.51
C GLY A 119 -5.52 17.17 -13.90
N ALA A 120 -5.23 15.96 -14.38
CA ALA A 120 -4.90 15.71 -15.78
C ALA A 120 -6.16 15.72 -16.64
N VAL A 121 -6.02 16.12 -17.90
CA VAL A 121 -7.14 16.08 -18.86
C VAL A 121 -7.62 14.64 -19.01
N GLY A 122 -8.93 14.41 -18.84
CA GLY A 122 -9.55 13.09 -18.89
C GLY A 122 -9.67 12.39 -17.54
N SER A 123 -9.17 12.98 -16.44
CA SER A 123 -9.29 12.43 -15.09
C SER A 123 -10.45 13.04 -14.27
N GLU A 124 -11.29 13.90 -14.87
CA GLU A 124 -12.26 14.75 -14.17
C GLU A 124 -13.36 13.93 -13.50
N SER A 125 -13.68 12.74 -14.02
CA SER A 125 -14.64 11.81 -13.42
C SER A 125 -14.03 10.89 -12.36
N LEU A 126 -12.70 10.91 -12.22
CA LEU A 126 -11.95 10.02 -11.33
C LEU A 126 -11.53 10.71 -10.03
N TRP A 127 -11.40 12.03 -10.05
CA TRP A 127 -10.95 12.83 -8.92
C TRP A 127 -11.89 13.99 -8.64
N LYS A 128 -12.08 14.29 -7.35
CA LYS A 128 -12.75 15.50 -6.88
C LYS A 128 -11.76 16.36 -6.11
N GLU A 129 -11.62 17.61 -6.53
CA GLU A 129 -10.92 18.63 -5.74
C GLU A 129 -11.72 18.91 -4.46
N VAL A 130 -11.06 18.85 -3.30
CA VAL A 130 -11.71 19.02 -1.98
C VAL A 130 -11.11 20.15 -1.15
N ALA A 131 -9.94 20.68 -1.51
CA ALA A 131 -9.32 21.86 -0.90
C ALA A 131 -8.23 22.46 -1.79
#